data_AF-A0A264VT43-F1
#
_entry.id   AF-A0A264VT43-F1
#
_cell.length_a   1.000
_cell.length_b   1.000
_cell.length_c   1.000
_cell.angle_alpha   90.00
_cell.angle_beta   90.00
_cell.angle_gamma   90.00
#
_symmetry.space_group_name_H-M   'P 1'
#
loop_
_entity.id
_entity.type
_entity.pdbx_description
1 polymer ?
#
loop_
_entity_poly.entity_id
_entity_poly.type
_entity_poly.pdbx_seq_one_letter_code
_entity_poly.pdbx_strand_id
1 'polypeptide(L)'
;MMMNLVAIKEIANKLHPELSKTLENIDPVNIDLSDLDRPILKVADSKPECEETETRPLTQEEKDYYREKLGCSGNLLENATIDENGKIYIKTINESKEGQTGDDGVIYERKTIEVNGVEVEGVFPQLNSTIDVQLPEQLTQAKDSVQADYANQALKEKVDNDPEFAQQFSDEQLEQIENGETPDGYTWHHSEEPGKMQLVSTEEHQNNRHTGGKAIWGGGRENR
;
A
#
# COMPACT_ATOMS: atom_id res chain seq x y z
N MET A 1 -2.13 -16.15 -41.21
CA MET A 1 -3.38 -16.84 -40.80
C MET A 1 -4.29 -15.77 -40.21
N MET A 2 -5.20 -15.22 -41.02
CA MET A 2 -6.07 -14.11 -40.58
C MET A 2 -7.02 -14.62 -39.49
N MET A 3 -6.85 -14.11 -38.27
CA MET A 3 -7.84 -14.31 -37.20
C MET A 3 -9.13 -13.63 -37.65
N ASN A 4 -10.22 -14.39 -37.62
CA ASN A 4 -11.54 -13.93 -38.05
C ASN A 4 -11.98 -12.78 -37.11
N LEU A 5 -12.02 -11.55 -37.63
CA LEU A 5 -12.40 -10.35 -36.88
C LEU A 5 -13.75 -10.49 -36.18
N VAL A 6 -14.64 -11.33 -36.71
CA VAL A 6 -15.95 -11.62 -36.12
C VAL A 6 -15.80 -12.36 -34.79
N ALA A 7 -14.88 -13.32 -34.69
CA ALA A 7 -14.62 -14.08 -33.47
C ALA A 7 -13.99 -13.21 -32.37
N ILE A 8 -13.14 -12.25 -32.75
CA ILE A 8 -12.53 -11.30 -31.80
C ILE A 8 -13.61 -10.36 -31.24
N LYS A 9 -14.53 -9.86 -32.07
CA LYS A 9 -15.64 -9.02 -31.64
C LYS A 9 -16.60 -9.75 -30.70
N GLU A 10 -16.90 -11.03 -30.95
CA GLU A 10 -17.76 -11.82 -30.06
C GLU A 10 -17.12 -12.11 -28.69
N ILE A 11 -15.80 -12.32 -28.64
CA ILE A 11 -15.08 -12.55 -27.38
C ILE A 11 -14.99 -11.25 -26.56
N ALA A 12 -14.69 -10.12 -27.21
CA ALA A 12 -14.62 -8.81 -26.56
C ALA A 12 -15.98 -8.41 -25.92
N ASN A 13 -17.09 -8.67 -26.63
CA ASN A 13 -18.43 -8.37 -26.12
C ASN A 13 -18.85 -9.21 -24.91
N LYS A 14 -18.29 -10.42 -24.77
CA LYS A 14 -18.56 -11.31 -23.63
C LYS A 14 -17.75 -10.98 -22.38
N LEU A 15 -16.56 -10.39 -22.54
CA LEU A 15 -15.65 -10.10 -21.43
C LEU A 15 -15.84 -8.68 -20.87
N HIS A 16 -16.12 -7.68 -21.72
CA HIS A 16 -16.28 -6.29 -21.30
C HIS A 16 -17.27 -5.56 -22.23
N PRO A 17 -18.58 -5.53 -21.91
CA PRO A 17 -19.61 -4.95 -22.78
C PRO A 17 -19.42 -3.44 -23.04
N GLU A 18 -18.73 -2.73 -22.15
CA GLU A 18 -18.44 -1.29 -22.33
C GLU A 18 -17.33 -1.00 -23.38
N LEU A 19 -16.50 -1.98 -23.74
CA LEU A 19 -15.48 -1.81 -24.80
C LEU A 19 -16.08 -1.90 -26.22
N SER A 20 -17.29 -2.43 -26.38
CA SER A 20 -17.93 -2.54 -27.69
C SER A 20 -18.38 -1.19 -28.25
N LYS A 21 -18.71 -0.21 -27.37
CA LYS A 21 -19.11 1.14 -27.78
C LYS A 21 -17.94 1.95 -28.34
N THR A 22 -16.71 1.67 -27.92
CA THR A 22 -15.51 2.38 -28.38
C THR A 22 -15.02 1.89 -29.74
N LEU A 23 -15.36 0.67 -30.13
CA LEU A 23 -14.97 0.06 -31.41
C LEU A 23 -15.89 0.40 -32.59
N GLU A 24 -17.03 1.04 -32.34
CA GLU A 24 -17.96 1.49 -33.41
C GLU A 24 -17.49 2.76 -34.13
N ASN A 25 -16.54 3.51 -33.56
CA ASN A 25 -16.05 4.78 -34.11
C ASN A 25 -14.73 4.68 -34.89
N ILE A 26 -14.23 3.47 -35.17
CA ILE A 26 -12.99 3.28 -35.91
C ILE A 26 -13.33 2.95 -37.37
N ASP A 27 -13.23 3.96 -38.24
CA ASP A 27 -13.32 3.79 -39.69
C ASP A 27 -12.03 3.11 -40.23
N PRO A 28 -12.11 1.91 -40.84
CA PRO A 28 -10.93 1.11 -41.20
C PRO A 28 -10.26 1.55 -42.52
N VAL A 29 -10.60 2.72 -43.07
CA VAL A 29 -10.15 3.14 -44.42
C VAL A 29 -9.06 4.23 -44.39
N ASN A 30 -8.70 4.77 -43.23
CA ASN A 30 -7.72 5.87 -43.16
C ASN A 30 -6.65 5.68 -42.08
N ILE A 31 -5.97 4.54 -42.08
CA ILE A 31 -4.72 4.35 -41.34
C ILE A 31 -3.57 4.62 -42.31
N ASP A 32 -2.97 5.81 -42.21
CA ASP A 32 -1.75 6.14 -42.93
C ASP A 32 -0.58 5.39 -42.28
N LEU A 33 -0.10 4.36 -42.96
CA LEU A 33 0.98 3.48 -42.51
C LEU A 33 2.38 4.09 -42.69
N SER A 34 2.50 5.34 -43.12
CA SER A 34 3.80 6.01 -43.34
C SER A 34 4.46 6.57 -42.07
N ASP A 35 3.77 6.57 -40.93
CA ASP A 35 4.30 7.08 -39.66
C ASP A 35 5.03 6.02 -38.79
N LEU A 36 5.12 4.77 -39.23
CA LEU A 36 5.76 3.68 -38.46
C LEU A 36 7.30 3.60 -38.62
N ASP A 37 7.91 4.37 -39.53
CA ASP A 37 9.34 4.31 -39.82
C ASP A 37 10.18 5.47 -39.23
N ARG A 38 9.63 6.23 -38.28
CA ARG A 38 10.44 7.23 -37.55
C ARG A 38 11.24 6.56 -36.43
N PRO A 39 12.58 6.74 -36.36
CA PRO A 39 13.39 6.15 -35.30
C PRO A 39 12.99 6.72 -33.94
N ILE A 40 12.71 5.82 -32.98
CA ILE A 40 12.46 6.15 -31.57
C ILE A 40 13.78 6.63 -30.97
N LEU A 41 14.03 7.94 -31.04
CA LEU A 41 15.15 8.58 -30.35
C LEU A 41 14.63 9.60 -29.35
N LYS A 42 14.76 9.20 -28.07
CA LYS A 42 14.86 10.01 -26.84
C LYS A 42 13.84 11.13 -26.68
N VAL A 43 12.75 10.83 -25.97
CA VAL A 43 12.12 11.81 -25.08
C VAL A 43 12.72 11.58 -23.70
N ALA A 44 13.74 12.39 -23.40
CA ALA A 44 14.17 12.63 -22.03
C ALA A 44 13.08 13.42 -21.31
N ASP A 45 12.93 13.14 -20.02
CA ASP A 45 12.32 14.00 -19.00
C ASP A 45 10.89 14.49 -19.30
N SER A 46 9.91 13.61 -19.11
CA SER A 46 8.56 14.04 -18.73
C SER A 46 8.20 13.29 -17.45
N LYS A 47 8.48 13.94 -16.31
CA LYS A 47 7.83 13.65 -15.04
C LYS A 47 6.32 13.62 -15.30
N PRO A 48 5.55 12.62 -14.85
CA PRO A 48 4.10 12.68 -14.98
C PRO A 48 3.64 13.97 -14.28
N GLU A 49 2.91 14.82 -15.01
CA GLU A 49 2.24 15.98 -14.44
C GLU A 49 1.28 15.47 -13.36
N CYS A 50 1.62 15.72 -12.10
CA CYS A 50 0.70 15.56 -10.99
C CYS A 50 -0.43 16.58 -11.23
N GLU A 51 -1.67 16.12 -11.38
CA GLU A 51 -2.82 17.01 -11.23
C GLU A 51 -2.68 17.67 -9.84
N GLU A 52 -2.38 18.96 -9.81
CA GLU A 52 -2.37 19.72 -8.56
C GLU A 52 -3.82 19.87 -8.11
N THR A 53 -4.34 18.84 -7.44
CA THR A 53 -5.59 18.94 -6.68
C THR A 53 -5.41 20.06 -5.66
N GLU A 54 -6.25 21.10 -5.74
CA GLU A 54 -6.25 22.17 -4.74
C GLU A 54 -6.58 21.56 -3.37
N THR A 55 -5.66 21.70 -2.41
CA THR A 55 -5.87 21.25 -1.04
C THR A 55 -5.80 22.44 -0.08
N ARG A 56 -6.47 22.32 1.06
CA ARG A 56 -6.39 23.28 2.16
C ARG A 56 -6.05 22.60 3.47
N PRO A 57 -5.49 23.32 4.46
CA PRO A 57 -5.34 22.78 5.80
C PRO A 57 -6.69 22.38 6.41
N LEU A 58 -6.68 21.33 7.25
CA LEU A 58 -7.84 20.96 8.06
C LEU A 58 -8.10 22.03 9.14
N THR A 59 -9.37 22.33 9.36
CA THR A 59 -9.84 23.08 10.54
C THR A 59 -9.72 22.25 11.81
N GLN A 60 -9.81 22.88 12.99
CA GLN A 60 -9.74 22.14 14.26
C GLN A 60 -10.88 21.14 14.41
N GLU A 61 -12.10 21.50 14.01
CA GLU A 61 -13.28 20.61 14.07
C GLU A 61 -13.09 19.39 13.14
N GLU A 62 -12.52 19.57 11.96
CA GLU A 62 -12.19 18.47 11.05
C GLU A 62 -11.08 17.58 11.62
N LYS A 63 -10.04 18.17 12.22
CA LYS A 63 -8.98 17.40 12.89
C LYS A 63 -9.55 16.51 13.98
N ASP A 64 -10.45 17.02 14.80
CA ASP A 64 -11.08 16.26 15.89
C ASP A 64 -11.98 15.15 15.32
N TYR A 65 -12.80 15.46 14.31
CA TYR A 65 -13.65 14.49 13.61
C TYR A 65 -12.85 13.33 12.99
N TYR A 66 -11.82 13.65 12.21
CA TYR A 66 -11.03 12.64 11.53
C TYR A 66 -10.11 11.88 12.48
N ARG A 67 -9.67 12.50 13.58
CA ARG A 67 -8.93 11.78 14.62
C ARG A 67 -9.75 10.64 15.20
N GLU A 68 -11.01 10.90 15.56
CA GLU A 68 -11.93 9.88 16.06
C GLU A 68 -12.28 8.86 14.98
N LYS A 69 -12.60 9.32 13.76
CA LYS A 69 -13.00 8.45 12.65
C LYS A 69 -11.91 7.51 12.17
N LEU A 70 -10.67 7.98 12.08
CA LEU A 70 -9.52 7.18 11.67
C LEU A 70 -8.96 6.34 12.83
N GLY A 71 -9.18 6.77 14.08
CA GLY A 71 -8.46 6.23 15.23
C GLY A 71 -6.96 6.52 15.14
N CYS A 72 -6.59 7.69 14.60
CA CYS A 72 -5.20 8.07 14.35
C CYS A 72 -4.56 8.78 15.54
N SER A 73 -3.24 8.90 15.53
CA SER A 73 -2.51 9.71 16.51
C SER A 73 -2.83 11.20 16.36
N GLY A 74 -2.88 11.95 17.47
CA GLY A 74 -3.25 13.37 17.43
C GLY A 74 -2.34 14.24 16.56
N ASN A 75 -1.05 13.93 16.48
CA ASN A 75 -0.10 14.73 15.70
C ASN A 75 -0.17 14.46 14.20
N LEU A 76 -0.83 13.38 13.75
CA LEU A 76 -0.84 13.00 12.34
C LEU A 76 -1.53 14.06 11.48
N LEU A 77 -2.62 14.64 11.99
CA LEU A 77 -3.47 15.57 11.26
C LEU A 77 -3.02 17.03 11.38
N GLU A 78 -1.97 17.33 12.16
CA GLU A 78 -1.58 18.71 12.43
C GLU A 78 -1.15 19.49 11.19
N ASN A 79 -0.44 18.81 10.29
CA ASN A 79 0.04 19.34 9.02
C ASN A 79 -0.62 18.68 7.81
N ALA A 80 -1.76 18.00 8.02
CA ALA A 80 -2.49 17.38 6.93
C ALA A 80 -3.30 18.42 6.15
N THR A 81 -3.55 18.13 4.87
CA THR A 81 -4.48 18.89 4.04
C THR A 81 -5.63 18.00 3.58
N ILE A 82 -6.70 18.64 3.10
CA ILE A 82 -7.90 17.99 2.60
C ILE A 82 -8.30 18.63 1.27
N ASP A 83 -8.76 17.82 0.32
CA ASP A 83 -9.32 18.29 -0.95
C ASP A 83 -10.85 18.43 -0.89
N GLU A 84 -11.46 18.88 -1.99
CA GLU A 84 -12.90 19.06 -2.12
C GLU A 84 -13.71 17.75 -2.01
N ASN A 85 -13.08 16.61 -2.28
CA ASN A 85 -13.69 15.28 -2.21
C ASN A 85 -13.60 14.67 -0.82
N GLY A 86 -12.89 15.31 0.12
CA GLY A 86 -12.73 14.87 1.49
C GLY A 86 -11.58 13.88 1.69
N LYS A 87 -10.70 13.72 0.70
CA LYS A 87 -9.48 12.92 0.82
C LYS A 87 -8.43 13.70 1.60
N ILE A 88 -7.78 13.02 2.54
CA ILE A 88 -6.79 13.60 3.45
C ILE A 88 -5.39 13.29 2.95
N TYR A 89 -4.54 14.30 2.90
CA TYR A 89 -3.13 14.17 2.56
C TYR A 89 -2.31 14.35 3.83
N ILE A 90 -1.68 13.28 4.31
CA ILE A 90 -0.88 13.31 5.54
C ILE A 90 0.59 13.57 5.24
N LYS A 91 1.24 14.31 6.14
CA LYS A 91 2.67 14.57 6.06
C LYS A 91 3.45 13.41 6.68
N THR A 92 3.99 12.51 5.87
CA THR A 92 4.86 11.42 6.36
C THR A 92 6.31 11.89 6.51
N ILE A 93 7.06 11.29 7.45
CA ILE A 93 8.41 11.79 7.79
C ILE A 93 9.43 11.69 6.64
N ASN A 94 9.15 10.88 5.62
CA ASN A 94 10.01 10.67 4.44
C ASN A 94 9.29 11.03 3.13
N GLU A 95 8.28 11.91 3.16
CA GLU A 95 7.55 12.31 1.93
C GLU A 95 8.47 12.82 0.81
N SER A 96 9.58 13.49 1.17
CA SER A 96 10.55 14.02 0.21
C SER A 96 11.35 12.94 -0.52
N LYS A 97 11.26 11.69 -0.06
CA LYS A 97 11.88 10.53 -0.70
C LYS A 97 10.99 9.87 -1.74
N GLU A 98 9.78 10.39 -2.02
CA GLU A 98 8.90 9.85 -3.06
C GLU A 98 9.64 9.56 -4.37
N GLY A 99 9.51 8.32 -4.86
CA GLY A 99 10.17 7.83 -6.07
C GLY A 99 11.66 7.54 -5.94
N GLN A 100 12.25 7.73 -4.76
CA GLN A 100 13.65 7.39 -4.48
C GLN A 100 13.77 5.97 -3.93
N THR A 101 14.88 5.33 -4.27
CA THR A 101 15.30 4.03 -3.73
C THR A 101 16.43 4.26 -2.73
N GLY A 102 16.28 3.72 -1.53
CA GLY A 102 17.34 3.68 -0.52
C GLY A 102 18.51 2.78 -0.93
N ASP A 103 19.64 2.90 -0.24
CA ASP A 103 20.83 2.07 -0.49
C ASP A 103 20.57 0.56 -0.28
N ASP A 104 19.55 0.23 0.50
CA ASP A 104 19.04 -1.11 0.78
C ASP A 104 18.00 -1.61 -0.24
N GLY A 105 17.67 -0.80 -1.25
CA GLY A 105 16.70 -1.16 -2.29
C GLY A 105 15.25 -0.81 -1.96
N VAL A 106 14.95 -0.26 -0.78
CA VAL A 106 13.58 0.11 -0.40
C VAL A 106 13.14 1.37 -1.13
N ILE A 107 11.99 1.30 -1.81
CA ILE A 107 11.41 2.42 -2.56
C ILE A 107 10.36 3.12 -1.69
N TYR A 108 10.30 4.44 -1.77
CA TYR A 108 9.26 5.24 -1.12
C TYR A 108 8.20 5.62 -2.15
N GLU A 109 6.98 5.13 -1.98
CA GLU A 109 5.89 5.33 -2.94
C GLU A 109 4.72 6.07 -2.30
N ARG A 110 4.12 6.96 -3.09
CA ARG A 110 2.84 7.58 -2.74
C ARG A 110 1.74 6.55 -2.88
N LYS A 111 0.90 6.46 -1.86
CA LYS A 111 -0.21 5.53 -1.82
C LYS A 111 -1.41 6.18 -1.15
N THR A 112 -2.59 5.97 -1.75
CA THR A 112 -3.87 6.27 -1.15
C THR A 112 -4.41 4.98 -0.53
N ILE A 113 -4.83 5.05 0.72
CA ILE A 113 -5.46 3.97 1.50
C ILE A 113 -6.82 4.43 1.99
N GLU A 114 -7.73 3.50 2.24
CA GLU A 114 -9.04 3.79 2.82
C GLU A 114 -9.08 3.34 4.28
N VAL A 115 -9.36 4.26 5.21
CA VAL A 115 -9.52 3.96 6.63
C VAL A 115 -10.91 4.39 7.08
N ASN A 116 -11.77 3.44 7.46
CA ASN A 116 -13.15 3.70 7.89
C ASN A 116 -13.93 4.61 6.91
N GLY A 117 -13.79 4.35 5.60
CA GLY A 117 -14.43 5.12 4.54
C GLY A 117 -13.85 6.52 4.32
N VAL A 118 -12.61 6.77 4.76
CA VAL A 118 -11.87 8.02 4.50
C VAL A 118 -10.62 7.68 3.71
N GLU A 119 -10.45 8.32 2.55
CA GLU A 119 -9.22 8.21 1.79
C GLU A 119 -8.11 9.02 2.46
N VAL A 120 -6.98 8.37 2.71
CA VAL A 120 -5.78 8.96 3.28
C VAL A 120 -4.62 8.68 2.34
N GLU A 121 -3.93 9.73 1.89
CA GLU A 121 -2.75 9.63 1.05
C GLU A 121 -1.48 10.03 1.80
N GLY A 122 -0.43 9.24 1.61
CA GLY A 122 0.90 9.52 2.13
C GLY A 122 1.96 8.80 1.31
N VAL A 123 3.23 9.00 1.71
CA VAL A 123 4.38 8.32 1.10
C VAL A 123 4.95 7.32 2.09
N PHE A 124 5.06 6.06 1.68
CA PHE A 124 5.43 4.94 2.53
C PHE A 124 6.55 4.10 1.90
N PRO A 125 7.46 3.52 2.72
CA PRO A 125 8.44 2.57 2.21
C PRO A 125 7.77 1.26 1.82
N GLN A 126 8.18 0.69 0.69
CA GLN A 126 7.79 -0.65 0.26
C GLN A 126 8.75 -1.67 0.89
N LEU A 127 8.39 -2.17 2.07
CA LEU A 127 9.18 -3.14 2.83
C LEU A 127 8.95 -4.57 2.32
N ASN A 128 9.97 -5.42 2.44
CA ASN A 128 9.88 -6.83 2.06
C ASN A 128 9.22 -7.64 3.18
N SER A 129 7.93 -7.90 3.02
CA SER A 129 7.18 -8.71 3.98
C SER A 129 7.35 -10.21 3.72
N THR A 130 7.67 -10.94 4.77
CA THR A 130 7.68 -12.40 4.80
C THR A 130 6.26 -12.96 4.88
N ILE A 131 5.38 -12.33 5.68
CA ILE A 131 3.97 -12.66 5.79
C ILE A 131 3.16 -11.43 6.18
N ASP A 132 2.01 -11.27 5.52
CA ASP A 132 1.00 -10.29 5.86
C ASP A 132 -0.09 -10.95 6.72
N VAL A 133 -0.46 -10.31 7.84
CA VAL A 133 -1.54 -10.74 8.73
C VAL A 133 -2.57 -9.64 8.86
N GLN A 134 -3.83 -9.95 8.58
CA GLN A 134 -4.94 -9.02 8.81
C GLN A 134 -5.46 -9.17 10.24
N LEU A 135 -5.37 -8.10 11.03
CA LEU A 135 -5.97 -8.04 12.36
C LEU A 135 -7.51 -7.99 12.25
N PRO A 136 -8.23 -8.64 13.18
CA PRO A 136 -9.65 -8.39 13.34
C PRO A 136 -9.87 -6.97 13.84
N GLU A 137 -11.00 -6.37 13.46
CA GLU A 137 -11.32 -4.96 13.72
C GLU A 137 -11.12 -4.57 15.20
N GLN A 138 -11.58 -5.42 16.12
CA GLN A 138 -11.44 -5.24 17.58
C GLN A 138 -9.99 -5.16 18.09
N LEU A 139 -9.01 -5.62 17.31
CA LEU A 139 -7.60 -5.58 17.68
C LEU A 139 -6.83 -4.44 16.98
N THR A 140 -7.43 -3.72 16.03
CA THR A 140 -6.75 -2.63 15.29
C THR A 140 -6.25 -1.51 16.21
N GLN A 141 -6.97 -1.25 17.31
CA GLN A 141 -6.63 -0.26 18.33
C GLN A 141 -6.03 -0.87 19.61
N ALA A 142 -5.74 -2.18 19.63
CA ALA A 142 -5.13 -2.83 20.77
C ALA A 142 -3.64 -2.44 20.96
N LYS A 143 -3.06 -2.84 22.09
CA LYS A 143 -1.63 -2.66 22.37
C LYS A 143 -0.76 -3.41 21.36
N ASP A 144 0.44 -2.90 21.10
CA ASP A 144 1.40 -3.54 20.18
C ASP A 144 1.63 -5.01 20.54
N SER A 145 1.75 -5.33 21.83
CA SER A 145 1.94 -6.72 22.30
C SER A 145 0.77 -7.62 21.91
N VAL A 146 -0.47 -7.16 22.06
CA VAL A 146 -1.67 -7.97 21.75
C VAL A 146 -1.79 -8.20 20.24
N GLN A 147 -1.45 -7.18 19.44
CA GLN A 147 -1.42 -7.29 17.98
C GLN A 147 -0.32 -8.24 17.52
N ALA A 148 0.86 -8.17 18.13
CA ALA A 148 1.98 -9.07 17.87
C ALA A 148 1.66 -10.51 18.27
N ASP A 149 1.03 -10.74 19.43
CA ASP A 149 0.63 -12.08 19.88
C ASP A 149 -0.34 -12.74 18.86
N TYR A 150 -1.33 -11.97 18.37
CA TYR A 150 -2.23 -12.45 17.33
C TYR A 150 -1.47 -12.77 16.02
N ALA A 151 -0.55 -11.91 15.63
CA ALA A 151 0.23 -12.11 14.41
C ALA A 151 1.21 -13.29 14.52
N ASN A 152 1.82 -13.51 15.70
CA ASN A 152 2.64 -14.68 15.99
C ASN A 152 1.83 -15.99 15.89
N GLN A 153 0.59 -15.99 16.38
CA GLN A 153 -0.29 -17.14 16.23
C GLN A 153 -0.59 -17.45 14.75
N ALA A 154 -0.87 -16.42 13.93
CA ALA A 154 -1.08 -16.59 12.49
C ALA A 154 0.20 -17.08 11.76
N LEU A 155 1.37 -16.58 12.17
CA LEU A 155 2.67 -17.05 11.66
C LEU A 155 2.89 -18.52 11.99
N LYS A 156 2.63 -18.93 13.23
CA LYS A 156 2.73 -20.33 13.66
C LYS A 156 1.82 -21.23 12.83
N GLU A 157 0.54 -20.86 12.69
CA GLU A 157 -0.41 -21.60 11.85
C GLU A 157 0.07 -21.71 10.40
N LYS A 158 0.69 -20.66 9.84
CA LYS A 158 1.24 -20.70 8.49
C LYS A 158 2.43 -21.65 8.38
N VAL A 159 3.36 -21.64 9.34
CA VAL A 159 4.52 -22.53 9.39
C VAL A 159 4.08 -24.00 9.54
N ASP A 160 3.11 -24.29 10.40
CA ASP A 160 2.60 -25.64 10.64
C ASP A 160 1.95 -26.27 9.39
N ASN A 161 1.31 -25.44 8.57
CA ASN A 161 0.55 -25.88 7.40
C ASN A 161 1.32 -25.79 6.08
N ASP A 162 2.48 -25.15 6.05
CA ASP A 162 3.27 -24.94 4.84
C ASP A 162 4.77 -25.21 5.07
N PRO A 163 5.22 -26.48 4.89
CA PRO A 163 6.61 -26.85 5.03
C PRO A 163 7.57 -26.19 4.03
N GLU A 164 7.07 -25.65 2.91
CA GLU A 164 7.91 -24.90 1.97
C GLU A 164 8.18 -23.49 2.52
N PHE A 165 7.13 -22.82 3.00
CA PHE A 165 7.26 -21.53 3.69
C PHE A 165 8.16 -21.63 4.93
N ALA A 166 8.06 -22.72 5.70
CA ALA A 166 8.87 -22.92 6.89
C ALA A 166 10.39 -22.91 6.62
N GLN A 167 10.84 -23.28 5.40
CA GLN A 167 12.26 -23.37 5.05
C GLN A 167 13.01 -22.04 5.05
N GLN A 168 12.30 -20.91 5.08
CA GLN A 168 12.93 -19.59 5.16
C GLN A 168 13.41 -19.24 6.59
N PHE A 169 13.01 -20.01 7.59
CA PHE A 169 13.39 -19.81 8.99
C PHE A 169 14.46 -20.83 9.44
N SER A 170 15.32 -20.41 10.37
CA SER A 170 16.26 -21.32 11.04
C SER A 170 15.54 -22.20 12.07
N ASP A 171 16.20 -23.28 12.52
CA ASP A 171 15.65 -24.15 13.58
C ASP A 171 15.34 -23.37 14.87
N GLU A 172 16.16 -22.39 15.23
CA GLU A 172 15.94 -21.51 16.40
C GLU A 172 14.72 -20.60 16.21
N GLN A 173 14.56 -20.03 15.01
CA GLN A 173 13.38 -19.23 14.67
C GLN A 173 12.10 -20.07 14.64
N LEU A 174 12.17 -21.31 14.17
CA LEU A 174 11.04 -22.24 14.18
C LEU A 174 10.63 -22.59 15.62
N GLU A 175 11.59 -22.76 16.54
CA GLU A 175 11.30 -22.95 17.97
C GLU A 175 10.61 -21.72 18.59
N GLN A 176 11.07 -20.51 18.26
CA GLN A 176 10.42 -19.26 18.69
C GLN A 176 8.98 -19.15 18.17
N ILE A 177 8.77 -19.43 16.89
CA ILE A 177 7.45 -19.43 16.26
C ILE A 177 6.53 -20.45 16.94
N GLU A 178 7.03 -21.65 17.23
CA GLU A 178 6.27 -22.69 17.96
C GLU A 178 5.87 -22.22 19.37
N ASN A 179 6.73 -21.45 20.04
CA ASN A 179 6.45 -20.84 21.34
C ASN A 179 5.55 -19.59 21.27
N GLY A 180 5.12 -19.17 20.08
CA GLY A 180 4.30 -17.98 19.88
C GLY A 180 5.07 -16.66 19.98
N GLU A 181 6.39 -16.71 19.82
CA GLU A 181 7.28 -15.56 19.83
C GLU A 181 7.56 -15.05 18.42
N THR A 182 7.92 -13.77 18.30
CA THR A 182 8.38 -13.22 17.03
C THR A 182 9.80 -13.72 16.78
N PRO A 183 10.09 -14.35 15.63
CA PRO A 183 11.41 -14.93 15.37
C PRO A 183 12.51 -13.87 15.35
N ASP A 184 13.69 -14.23 15.84
CA ASP A 184 14.84 -13.34 15.91
C ASP A 184 15.21 -12.76 14.53
N GLY A 185 15.57 -11.48 14.52
CA GLY A 185 15.85 -10.75 13.29
C GLY A 185 14.59 -10.19 12.60
N TYR A 186 13.39 -10.52 13.06
CA TYR A 186 12.14 -9.99 12.52
C TYR A 186 11.40 -9.08 13.50
N THR A 187 10.55 -8.22 12.96
CA THR A 187 9.63 -7.39 13.73
C THR A 187 8.29 -7.29 13.04
N TRP A 188 7.24 -7.09 13.83
CA TRP A 188 5.91 -6.82 13.30
C TRP A 188 5.78 -5.33 12.96
N HIS A 189 5.72 -5.05 11.67
CA HIS A 189 5.49 -3.73 11.10
C HIS A 189 3.98 -3.49 10.91
N HIS A 190 3.47 -2.39 11.46
CA HIS A 190 2.14 -1.90 11.14
C HIS A 190 2.18 -1.20 9.78
N SER A 191 1.69 -1.85 8.73
CA SER A 191 1.62 -1.22 7.41
C SER A 191 0.59 -0.09 7.38
N GLU A 192 0.70 0.80 6.40
CA GLU A 192 -0.26 1.88 6.18
C GLU A 192 -1.69 1.36 5.98
N GLU A 193 -1.85 0.15 5.43
CA GLU A 193 -3.14 -0.51 5.24
C GLU A 193 -3.80 -0.85 6.60
N PRO A 194 -5.07 -0.48 6.83
CA PRO A 194 -5.74 -0.69 8.11
C PRO A 194 -5.75 -2.13 8.59
N GLY A 195 -5.26 -2.33 9.83
CA GLY A 195 -5.20 -3.64 10.48
C GLY A 195 -4.18 -4.60 9.89
N LYS A 196 -3.45 -4.24 8.84
CA LYS A 196 -2.48 -5.12 8.21
C LYS A 196 -1.13 -5.03 8.91
N MET A 197 -0.72 -6.15 9.50
CA MET A 197 0.58 -6.38 10.10
C MET A 197 1.48 -7.11 9.11
N GLN A 198 2.76 -6.77 9.08
CA GLN A 198 3.74 -7.39 8.20
C GLN A 198 4.92 -7.88 9.00
N LEU A 199 5.30 -9.14 8.84
CA LEU A 199 6.57 -9.62 9.37
C LEU A 199 7.67 -9.15 8.42
N VAL A 200 8.57 -8.30 8.89
CA VAL A 200 9.67 -7.74 8.10
C VAL A 200 10.98 -7.89 8.85
N SER A 201 12.11 -7.79 8.14
CA SER A 201 13.43 -7.73 8.77
C SER A 201 13.50 -6.53 9.74
N THR A 202 13.98 -6.77 10.96
CA THR A 202 14.21 -5.73 11.95
C THR A 202 15.21 -4.69 11.44
N GLU A 203 16.24 -5.12 10.73
CA GLU A 203 17.25 -4.22 10.16
C GLU A 203 16.63 -3.32 9.07
N GLU A 204 15.88 -3.91 8.12
CA GLU A 204 15.21 -3.16 7.05
C GLU A 204 14.24 -2.12 7.64
N HIS A 205 13.44 -2.53 8.64
CA HIS A 205 12.51 -1.64 9.33
C HIS A 205 13.21 -0.50 10.08
N GLN A 206 14.36 -0.76 10.72
CA GLN A 206 15.15 0.24 11.42
C GLN A 206 15.82 1.24 10.46
N ASN A 207 16.35 0.76 9.33
CA ASN A 207 16.98 1.60 8.31
C ASN A 207 15.97 2.52 7.63
N ASN A 208 14.71 2.07 7.52
CA ASN A 208 13.63 2.80 6.87
C ASN A 208 12.63 3.40 7.85
N ARG A 209 13.08 4.11 8.89
CA ARG A 209 12.15 4.79 9.83
C ARG A 209 11.11 5.61 9.08
N HIS A 210 9.83 5.34 9.29
CA HIS A 210 8.72 5.95 8.55
C HIS A 210 7.49 6.22 9.46
N THR A 211 6.46 6.86 8.90
CA THR A 211 5.14 6.97 9.54
C THR A 211 4.35 5.69 9.25
N GLY A 212 4.33 4.75 10.20
CA GLY A 212 3.63 3.48 10.04
C GLY A 212 2.14 3.52 10.39
N GLY A 213 1.45 2.43 10.11
CA GLY A 213 0.01 2.22 10.32
C GLY A 213 -0.47 2.47 11.75
N LYS A 214 0.39 2.21 12.75
CA LYS A 214 0.07 2.50 14.15
C LYS A 214 -0.34 3.95 14.35
N ALA A 215 0.30 4.89 13.66
CA ALA A 215 -0.03 6.31 13.74
C ALA A 215 -1.31 6.69 12.97
N ILE A 216 -1.69 5.89 11.97
CA ILE A 216 -2.78 6.16 11.02
C ILE A 216 -4.10 5.55 11.49
N TRP A 217 -4.09 4.28 11.87
CA TRP A 217 -5.30 3.52 12.19
C TRP A 217 -5.21 2.76 13.50
N GLY A 218 -4.07 2.80 14.20
CA GLY A 218 -3.80 1.97 15.39
C GLY A 218 -3.73 2.72 16.73
N GLY A 219 -4.21 3.97 16.79
CA GLY A 219 -4.27 4.77 18.02
C GLY A 219 -2.95 5.42 18.44
N GLY A 220 -1.89 5.24 17.65
CA GLY A 220 -0.61 5.91 17.84
C GLY A 220 0.08 5.54 19.14
N ARG A 221 0.72 6.54 19.78
CA ARG A 221 1.50 6.35 21.02
C ARG A 221 0.65 5.95 22.22
N GLU A 222 -0.63 6.26 22.21
CA GLU A 222 -1.54 5.98 23.34
C GLU A 222 -1.79 4.47 23.49
N ASN A 223 -1.72 3.74 22.37
CA ASN A 223 -1.94 2.30 22.29
C ASN A 223 -0.65 1.52 22.00
N ARG A 224 0.53 2.07 22.32
CA ARG A 224 1.82 1.39 22.16
C ARG A 224 2.12 0.48 23.34
#